data_AF-A0A9W8E0D1-F1
#
_entry.id   AF-A0A9W8E0D1-F1
#
_cell.length_a   1.000
_cell.length_b   1.000
_cell.length_c   1.000
_cell.angle_alpha   90.00
_cell.angle_beta   90.00
_cell.angle_gamma   90.00
#
_symmetry.space_group_name_H-M   'P 1'
#
loop_
_entity.id
_entity.type
_entity.pdbx_description
1 polymer ?
#
loop_
_entity_poly.entity_id
_entity_poly.type
_entity_poly.pdbx_seq_one_letter_code
_entity_poly.pdbx_strand_id
1 'polypeptide(L)'
;MSAGQDKAIGAFLLLFSVTAFSYYTIWTIIMPFVDDDHPAHQFFLPHEYAIRIPVVLLLVGLTVILAFLSLVMIKSEKKKAVKKST
;
A
#
# COMPACT_ATOMS: atom_id res chain seq x y z
N MET A 1 19.87 17.49 14.60
CA MET A 1 18.80 17.39 13.57
C MET A 1 17.95 18.63 13.71
N SER A 2 17.84 19.46 12.66
CA SER A 2 17.21 20.78 12.77
C SER A 2 15.68 20.64 12.73
N ALA A 3 15.00 21.03 13.80
CA ALA A 3 13.54 20.96 13.93
C ALA A 3 12.78 21.66 12.77
N GLY A 4 13.40 22.65 12.11
CA GLY A 4 12.82 23.30 10.94
C GLY A 4 12.77 22.39 9.70
N GLN A 5 13.75 21.51 9.53
CA GLN A 5 13.79 20.53 8.45
C GLN A 5 12.73 19.46 8.65
N ASP A 6 12.58 18.96 9.88
CA ASP A 6 11.55 17.97 10.23
C ASP A 6 10.14 18.52 9.98
N LYS A 7 9.90 19.79 10.32
CA LYS A 7 8.62 20.47 10.06
C LYS A 7 8.34 20.63 8.56
N ALA A 8 9.34 20.97 7.75
CA ALA A 8 9.18 21.11 6.31
C ALA A 8 8.87 19.77 5.63
N ILE A 9 9.57 18.69 6.04
CA ILE A 9 9.31 17.33 5.55
C ILE A 9 7.90 16.90 5.95
N GLY A 10 7.50 17.13 7.20
CA GLY A 10 6.14 16.84 7.67
C GLY A 10 5.07 17.56 6.87
N ALA A 11 5.25 18.86 6.61
CA ALA A 11 4.32 19.63 5.79
C ALA A 11 4.24 19.11 4.34
N PHE A 12 5.38 18.76 3.74
CA PHE A 12 5.42 18.16 2.40
C PHE A 12 4.69 16.83 2.34
N LEU A 13 4.95 15.93 3.30
CA LEU A 13 4.29 14.62 3.39
C LEU A 13 2.79 14.76 3.61
N LEU A 14 2.35 15.72 4.43
CA LEU A 14 0.93 16.01 4.64
C LEU A 14 0.27 16.49 3.36
N LEU A 15 0.86 17.47 2.67
CA LEU A 15 0.31 17.99 1.42
C LEU A 15 0.22 16.87 0.37
N PHE A 16 1.30 16.11 0.20
CA PHE A 16 1.35 14.99 -0.72
C PHE A 16 0.27 13.95 -0.41
N SER A 17 0.11 13.58 0.87
CA SER A 17 -0.90 12.63 1.33
C SER A 17 -2.32 13.13 1.03
N VAL A 18 -2.62 14.39 1.36
CA VAL A 18 -3.94 14.99 1.11
C VAL A 18 -4.26 15.03 -0.38
N THR A 19 -3.30 15.42 -1.22
CA THR A 19 -3.47 15.44 -2.68
C THR A 19 -3.71 14.04 -3.22
N ALA A 20 -2.87 13.07 -2.86
CA ALA A 20 -3.00 11.68 -3.31
C ALA A 20 -4.33 11.05 -2.86
N PHE A 21 -4.73 11.28 -1.60
CA PHE A 21 -5.99 10.81 -1.05
C PHE A 21 -7.19 11.41 -1.78
N SER A 22 -7.16 12.72 -2.04
CA SER A 22 -8.25 13.40 -2.75
C SER A 22 -8.38 12.90 -4.19
N TYR A 23 -7.26 12.76 -4.90
CA TYR A 23 -7.23 12.20 -6.26
C TYR A 23 -7.82 10.79 -6.29
N TYR A 24 -7.38 9.92 -5.37
CA TYR A 24 -7.87 8.55 -5.29
C TYR A 24 -9.35 8.47 -4.91
N THR A 25 -9.83 9.34 -4.02
CA THR A 25 -11.24 9.42 -3.62
C THR A 25 -12.12 9.84 -4.78
N ILE A 26 -11.72 10.87 -5.54
CA ILE A 26 -12.44 11.32 -6.74
C ILE A 26 -12.44 10.19 -7.78
N TRP A 27 -11.29 9.55 -7.99
CA TRP A 27 -11.17 8.46 -8.95
C TRP A 27 -12.03 7.24 -8.60
N THR A 28 -12.15 6.88 -7.32
CA THR A 28 -12.93 5.71 -6.88
C THR A 28 -14.43 5.98 -6.75
N ILE A 29 -14.80 7.15 -6.23
CA ILE A 29 -16.20 7.46 -5.89
C ILE A 29 -16.88 8.24 -7.00
N ILE A 30 -16.23 9.23 -7.62
CA ILE A 30 -16.89 10.15 -8.55
C ILE A 30 -16.88 9.63 -9.98
N MET A 31 -15.76 9.07 -10.46
CA MET A 31 -15.64 8.56 -11.83
C MET A 31 -16.69 7.53 -12.26
N PRO A 32 -17.21 6.59 -11.43
CA PRO A 32 -18.26 5.68 -11.89
C PRO A 32 -19.59 6.37 -12.23
N PHE A 33 -19.77 7.64 -11.89
CA PHE A 33 -20.95 8.44 -12.23
C PHE A 33 -20.73 9.39 -13.41
N VAL A 34 -19.53 9.40 -14.01
CA VAL A 34 -19.17 10.23 -15.16
C VAL A 34 -19.32 9.39 -16.42
N ASP A 35 -19.94 9.95 -17.47
CA ASP A 35 -20.09 9.27 -18.75
C ASP A 35 -18.74 8.93 -19.39
N ASP A 36 -18.66 7.78 -20.05
CA ASP A 36 -17.43 7.26 -20.66
C ASP A 36 -16.84 8.22 -21.73
N ASP A 37 -17.69 8.96 -22.44
CA ASP A 37 -17.28 9.94 -23.46
C ASP A 37 -16.77 11.27 -22.87
N HIS A 38 -16.82 11.44 -21.54
CA HIS A 38 -16.39 12.67 -20.90
C HIS A 38 -14.85 12.81 -20.94
N PRO A 39 -14.29 13.98 -21.32
CA PRO A 39 -12.85 14.20 -21.38
C PRO A 39 -12.14 14.03 -20.03
N ALA A 40 -12.87 13.93 -18.92
CA ALA A 40 -12.30 13.64 -17.60
C ALA A 40 -11.57 12.30 -17.58
N HIS A 41 -12.04 11.30 -18.34
CA HIS A 41 -11.44 9.97 -18.43
C HIS A 41 -9.98 9.97 -18.92
N GLN A 42 -9.47 11.06 -19.52
CA GLN A 42 -8.05 11.17 -19.89
C GLN A 42 -7.13 11.42 -18.68
N PHE A 43 -7.67 11.95 -17.58
CA PHE A 43 -6.92 12.28 -16.36
C PHE A 43 -6.93 11.15 -15.33
N PHE A 44 -7.74 10.12 -15.56
CA PHE A 44 -7.93 9.00 -14.65
C PHE A 44 -7.65 7.69 -15.38
N LEU A 45 -7.04 6.73 -14.68
CA LEU A 45 -6.89 5.39 -15.23
C LEU A 45 -8.26 4.70 -15.34
N PRO A 46 -8.37 3.62 -16.14
CA PRO A 46 -9.59 2.82 -16.19
C PRO A 46 -10.03 2.39 -14.78
N HIS A 47 -11.34 2.43 -14.52
CA HIS A 47 -11.94 2.22 -13.20
C HIS A 47 -11.52 0.89 -12.54
N GLU A 48 -11.26 -0.14 -13.35
CA GLU A 48 -10.79 -1.45 -12.88
C GLU A 48 -9.51 -1.37 -12.04
N TYR A 49 -8.62 -0.42 -12.36
CA TYR A 49 -7.37 -0.24 -11.61
C TYR A 49 -7.60 0.33 -10.21
N ALA A 50 -8.68 1.09 -10.01
CA ALA A 50 -9.03 1.62 -8.71
C ALA A 50 -9.31 0.49 -7.69
N ILE A 51 -9.82 -0.65 -8.16
CA ILE A 51 -10.05 -1.84 -7.32
C ILE A 51 -8.80 -2.74 -7.28
N ARG A 52 -8.12 -2.94 -8.41
CA ARG A 52 -6.96 -3.84 -8.49
C ARG A 52 -5.79 -3.39 -7.62
N ILE A 53 -5.52 -2.08 -7.52
CA ILE A 53 -4.38 -1.56 -6.75
C ILE A 53 -4.45 -1.96 -5.26
N PRO A 54 -5.55 -1.68 -4.51
CA PRO A 54 -5.68 -2.15 -3.12
C PRO A 54 -5.60 -3.67 -2.97
N VAL A 55 -6.21 -4.41 -3.90
CA VAL A 55 -6.24 -5.89 -3.84
C VAL A 55 -4.82 -6.46 -3.98
N VAL A 56 -4.05 -6.00 -4.97
CA VAL A 56 -2.66 -6.42 -5.16
C VAL A 56 -1.82 -6.05 -3.95
N LEU A 57 -1.97 -4.83 -3.41
CA LEU A 57 -1.24 -4.39 -2.22
C LEU A 57 -1.53 -5.31 -1.02
N LEU A 58 -2.79 -5.69 -0.82
CA LEU A 58 -3.20 -6.59 0.26
C LEU A 58 -2.63 -8.00 0.06
N LEU A 59 -2.72 -8.56 -1.15
CA LEU A 59 -2.19 -9.87 -1.47
C LEU A 59 -0.66 -9.95 -1.28
N VAL A 60 0.05 -8.93 -1.75
CA VAL A 60 1.51 -8.83 -1.55
C VAL A 60 1.84 -8.72 -0.07
N GLY A 61 1.16 -7.83 0.66
CA GLY A 61 1.35 -7.68 2.11
C GLY A 61 1.12 -8.98 2.87
N LEU A 62 0.02 -9.68 2.58
CA LEU A 62 -0.31 -10.95 3.19
C LEU A 62 0.73 -12.03 2.86
N THR A 63 1.14 -12.11 1.60
CA THR A 63 2.18 -13.07 1.16
C THR A 63 3.49 -12.84 1.90
N VAL A 64 3.91 -11.58 2.06
CA VAL A 64 5.12 -11.22 2.80
C VAL A 64 5.01 -11.64 4.27
N ILE A 65 3.87 -11.37 4.93
CA ILE A 65 3.63 -11.77 6.32
C ILE A 65 3.69 -13.29 6.47
N LEU A 66 2.96 -14.03 5.63
CA LEU A 66 2.92 -15.50 5.68
C LEU A 66 4.28 -16.13 5.40
N ALA A 67 5.02 -15.60 4.42
CA ALA A 67 6.37 -16.06 4.10
C ALA A 67 7.32 -15.82 5.29
N PHE A 68 7.27 -14.63 5.89
CA PHE A 68 8.08 -14.31 7.05
C PHE A 68 7.78 -15.22 8.24
N LEU A 69 6.51 -15.42 8.58
CA LEU A 69 6.09 -16.32 9.64
C LEU A 69 6.56 -17.76 9.38
N SER A 70 6.37 -18.25 8.16
CA SER A 70 6.83 -19.59 7.75
C SER A 70 8.34 -19.76 7.93
N LEU A 71 9.14 -18.76 7.51
CA LEU A 71 10.59 -18.78 7.67
C LEU A 71 11.02 -18.80 9.14
N VAL A 72 10.35 -18.01 10.00
CA VAL A 72 10.64 -17.97 11.44
C VAL A 72 10.28 -19.28 12.13
N MET A 73 9.14 -19.88 11.78
CA MET A 73 8.72 -21.18 12.32
C MET A 73 9.72 -22.28 11.94
N ILE A 74 10.08 -22.39 10.66
CA ILE A 74 11.07 -23.38 10.19
C ILE A 74 12.41 -23.19 10.92
N LYS A 75 12.89 -21.95 11.07
CA LYS A 75 14.17 -21.67 11.74
C LYS A 75 14.13 -21.97 13.24
N SER A 76 13.00 -21.71 13.90
CA SER A 76 12.86 -21.97 15.34
C SER A 76 12.76 -23.47 15.66
N GLU A 77 12.08 -24.27 14.82
CA GLU A 77 12.01 -25.73 14.97
C GLU A 77 13.38 -26.38 14.74
N LYS A 78 14.15 -25.93 13.74
CA LYS A 78 15.54 -26.40 13.52
C LYS A 78 16.43 -26.15 14.75
N LYS A 79 16.29 -25.01 15.43
CA LYS A 79 17.05 -24.72 16.67
C LYS A 79 16.65 -25.61 17.84
N LYS A 80 15.36 -25.94 17.98
CA LYS A 80 14.88 -26.86 19.03
C LYS A 80 15.34 -28.29 18.80
N ALA A 81 15.36 -28.76 17.55
CA ALA A 81 15.82 -30.10 17.20
C ALA A 81 17.31 -30.31 17.53
N VAL A 82 18.17 -29.33 17.20
CA VAL A 82 19.62 -29.40 17.51
C VAL A 82 19.89 -29.37 19.01
N LYS A 83 19.11 -28.61 19.79
CA LYS A 83 19.29 -28.52 21.26
C LYS A 83 18.80 -29.76 22.00
N LYS A 84 17.98 -30.61 21.37
CA LYS A 84 17.45 -31.84 21.98
C LYS A 84 18.35 -33.06 21.73
N SER A 85 19.33 -32.95 20.84
CA SER A 85 20.28 -34.01 20.47
C SER A 85 21.70 -33.79 21.02
N THR A 86 21.89 -32.83 21.94
CA THR A 86 23.11 -32.62 22.74
C THR A 86 22.74 -32.74 24.20
#